data_AF-A0A0C2FKS4-F1
#
_entry.id   AF-A0A0C2FKS4-F1
#
_cell.length_a   1.000
_cell.length_b   1.000
_cell.length_c   1.000
_cell.angle_alpha   90.00
_cell.angle_beta   90.00
_cell.angle_gamma   90.00
#
_symmetry.space_group_name_H-M   'P 1'
#
loop_
_entity.id
_entity.type
_entity.pdbx_description
1 polymer ?
#
loop_
_entity_poly.entity_id
_entity_poly.type
_entity_poly.pdbx_seq_one_letter_code
_entity_poly.pdbx_strand_id
1 'polypeptide(L)'
;MVSKEDVLDWKRMSAYFEHATPIWKPGSQTGYHALAFGFLVDQIVRRIDSKKRGVNDILKELTQTYDVPNLSIGLKHADDNDRVATIHYPGELQIEAEGRRDPEALRRWNAGDNEHNKRLYDTWPWITTKDYNSFDNRLIPMPSNMGIGNARSLAQFHSLLAERKIFSEGFYKHFEQPVLEDEFDHVIGYAENKGYGYQFTKNPKVSASSGSIGY
;
A
#
# COMPACT_ATOMS: atom_id res chain seq x y z
N MET A 1 -12.68 -10.24 13.42
CA MET A 1 -11.23 -10.21 13.14
C MET A 1 -10.97 -11.00 11.88
N VAL A 2 -10.01 -10.58 11.06
CA VAL A 2 -9.61 -11.31 9.84
C VAL A 2 -8.39 -12.17 10.18
N SER A 3 -8.40 -13.45 9.81
CA SER A 3 -7.30 -14.39 10.05
C SER A 3 -6.31 -14.45 8.87
N LYS A 4 -5.18 -15.15 9.05
CA LYS A 4 -4.24 -15.42 7.95
C LYS A 4 -4.85 -16.34 6.90
N GLU A 5 -5.69 -17.27 7.32
CA GLU A 5 -6.40 -18.18 6.41
C GLU A 5 -7.43 -17.43 5.55
N ASP A 6 -8.05 -16.39 6.11
CA ASP A 6 -8.99 -15.54 5.37
C ASP A 6 -8.28 -14.79 4.24
N VAL A 7 -7.08 -14.25 4.47
CA VAL A 7 -6.35 -13.52 3.41
C VAL A 7 -5.88 -14.39 2.25
N LEU A 8 -5.66 -15.68 2.50
CA LEU A 8 -5.27 -16.64 1.47
C LEU A 8 -6.45 -17.06 0.59
N ASP A 9 -7.69 -16.79 1.02
CA ASP A 9 -8.91 -17.06 0.27
C ASP A 9 -9.60 -15.76 -0.15
N TRP A 10 -9.36 -15.34 -1.40
CA TRP A 10 -9.95 -14.12 -1.94
C TRP A 10 -11.49 -14.12 -1.90
N LYS A 11 -12.16 -15.28 -1.88
CA LYS A 11 -13.63 -15.35 -1.76
C LYS A 11 -14.07 -15.03 -0.34
N ARG A 12 -13.33 -15.47 0.68
CA ARG A 12 -13.59 -15.09 2.08
C ARG A 12 -13.41 -13.60 2.28
N MET A 13 -12.32 -13.03 1.73
CA MET A 13 -12.13 -11.57 1.76
C MET A 13 -13.24 -10.83 1.02
N SER A 14 -13.67 -11.32 -0.15
CA SER A 14 -14.82 -10.74 -0.86
C SER A 14 -16.08 -10.72 0.01
N ALA A 15 -16.45 -11.87 0.58
CA ALA A 15 -17.62 -11.97 1.44
C ALA A 15 -17.50 -11.07 2.67
N TYR A 16 -16.31 -10.99 3.29
CA TYR A 16 -16.05 -10.10 4.41
C TYR A 16 -16.37 -8.64 4.08
N PHE A 17 -15.90 -8.13 2.93
CA PHE A 17 -16.17 -6.73 2.53
C PHE A 17 -17.62 -6.51 2.07
N GLU A 18 -18.25 -7.48 1.41
CA GLU A 18 -19.65 -7.37 0.98
C GLU A 18 -20.63 -7.27 2.17
N HIS A 19 -20.30 -7.88 3.31
CA HIS A 19 -21.09 -7.80 4.54
C HIS A 19 -20.64 -6.68 5.48
N ALA A 20 -19.55 -5.98 5.16
CA ALA A 20 -19.04 -4.89 5.99
C ALA A 20 -19.96 -3.67 5.88
N THR A 21 -20.29 -3.07 7.03
CA THR A 21 -20.98 -1.78 7.07
C THR A 21 -19.94 -0.66 7.04
N PRO A 22 -20.01 0.28 6.09
CA PRO A 22 -19.13 1.45 6.08
C PRO A 22 -19.19 2.23 7.40
N ILE A 23 -18.04 2.68 7.90
CA ILE A 23 -17.97 3.49 9.13
C ILE A 23 -18.65 4.85 8.92
N TRP A 24 -18.55 5.39 7.70
CA TRP A 24 -19.19 6.63 7.28
C TRP A 24 -19.97 6.42 5.99
N LYS A 25 -20.83 7.38 5.66
CA LYS A 25 -21.50 7.40 4.35
C LYS A 25 -20.43 7.48 3.25
N PRO A 26 -20.46 6.61 2.22
CA PRO A 26 -19.52 6.69 1.11
C PRO A 26 -19.50 8.10 0.48
N GLY A 27 -18.29 8.64 0.32
CA GLY A 27 -18.05 9.97 -0.24
C GLY A 27 -18.20 11.14 0.74
N SER A 28 -18.56 10.92 2.01
CA SER A 28 -18.67 12.02 2.99
C SER A 28 -17.39 12.28 3.78
N GLN A 29 -16.51 11.30 3.90
CA GLN A 29 -15.26 11.38 4.67
C GLN A 29 -14.18 10.53 4.00
N THR A 30 -12.93 10.89 4.24
CA THR A 30 -11.75 10.18 3.75
C THR A 30 -11.05 9.43 4.88
N GLY A 31 -10.69 8.18 4.64
CA GLY A 31 -9.92 7.36 5.58
C GLY A 31 -8.99 6.41 4.84
N TYR A 32 -7.74 6.34 5.26
CA TYR A 32 -6.75 5.48 4.65
C TYR A 32 -7.02 4.00 4.97
N HIS A 33 -7.29 3.20 3.94
CA HIS A 33 -7.59 1.77 4.07
C HIS A 33 -6.30 0.94 4.12
N ALA A 34 -5.40 1.20 5.09
CA ALA A 34 -4.02 0.70 5.03
C ALA A 34 -3.87 -0.82 4.84
N LEU A 35 -4.77 -1.63 5.41
CA LEU A 35 -4.75 -3.09 5.25
C LEU A 35 -5.82 -3.61 4.27
N ALA A 36 -6.91 -2.88 4.07
CA ALA A 36 -8.05 -3.33 3.26
C ALA A 36 -7.95 -2.92 1.79
N PHE A 37 -7.23 -1.84 1.46
CA PHE A 37 -7.21 -1.24 0.12
C PHE A 37 -6.83 -2.24 -0.97
N GLY A 38 -5.73 -2.97 -0.79
CA GLY A 38 -5.25 -3.94 -1.77
C GLY A 38 -6.27 -5.05 -2.03
N PHE A 39 -7.01 -5.51 -1.01
CA PHE A 39 -8.05 -6.53 -1.21
C PHE A 39 -9.28 -6.01 -1.95
N LEU A 40 -9.70 -4.77 -1.67
CA LEU A 40 -10.79 -4.13 -2.42
C LEU A 40 -10.43 -3.98 -3.90
N VAL A 41 -9.19 -3.56 -4.19
CA VAL A 41 -8.67 -3.48 -5.57
C VAL A 41 -8.59 -4.87 -6.20
N ASP A 42 -8.07 -5.87 -5.47
CA ASP A 42 -8.03 -7.27 -5.93
C ASP A 42 -9.41 -7.79 -6.33
N GLN A 43 -10.43 -7.47 -5.54
CA GLN A 43 -11.83 -7.84 -5.82
C GLN A 43 -12.38 -7.18 -7.09
N ILE A 44 -12.03 -5.91 -7.36
CA ILE A 44 -12.41 -5.23 -8.61
C ILE A 44 -11.71 -5.90 -9.79
N VAL A 45 -10.39 -6.06 -9.69
CA VAL A 45 -9.55 -6.66 -10.74
C VAL A 45 -10.05 -8.05 -11.13
N ARG A 46 -10.31 -8.93 -10.16
CA ARG A 46 -10.83 -10.28 -10.43
C ARG A 46 -12.19 -10.27 -11.11
N ARG A 47 -13.05 -9.28 -10.83
CA ARG A 47 -14.38 -9.21 -11.45
C ARG A 47 -14.28 -8.81 -12.92
N ILE A 48 -13.42 -7.84 -13.24
CA ILE A 48 -13.26 -7.33 -14.61
C ILE A 48 -12.34 -8.19 -15.49
N ASP A 49 -11.39 -8.91 -14.89
CA ASP A 49 -10.47 -9.78 -15.62
C ASP A 49 -11.17 -11.09 -16.02
N SER A 50 -11.11 -11.45 -17.31
CA SER A 50 -11.75 -12.67 -17.82
C SER A 50 -11.12 -13.95 -17.27
N LYS A 51 -9.83 -13.91 -16.89
CA LYS A 51 -9.10 -15.03 -16.29
C LYS A 51 -9.20 -15.03 -14.75
N LYS A 52 -9.94 -14.09 -14.15
CA LYS A 52 -10.09 -13.94 -12.69
C LYS A 52 -8.76 -13.78 -11.95
N ARG A 53 -7.75 -13.23 -12.62
CA ARG A 53 -6.45 -12.88 -12.02
C ARG A 53 -6.64 -11.84 -10.93
N GLY A 54 -5.86 -11.95 -9.86
CA GLY A 54 -5.76 -10.93 -8.80
C GLY A 54 -4.65 -9.91 -9.06
N VAL A 55 -4.50 -8.97 -8.14
CA VAL A 55 -3.44 -7.93 -8.21
C VAL A 55 -2.05 -8.55 -8.22
N ASN A 56 -1.81 -9.59 -7.42
CA ASN A 56 -0.50 -10.26 -7.39
C ASN A 56 -0.17 -10.97 -8.71
N ASP A 57 -1.16 -11.59 -9.34
CA ASP A 57 -0.97 -12.25 -10.65
C ASP A 57 -0.58 -11.21 -11.72
N ILE A 58 -1.25 -10.05 -11.72
CA ILE A 58 -0.94 -8.94 -12.65
C ILE A 58 0.45 -8.37 -12.37
N LEU A 59 0.81 -8.13 -11.10
CA LEU A 59 2.15 -7.64 -10.76
C LEU A 59 3.24 -8.61 -11.19
N LYS A 60 3.02 -9.92 -11.00
CA LYS A 60 3.95 -10.96 -11.44
C LYS A 60 4.14 -10.94 -12.97
N GLU A 61 3.05 -10.80 -13.73
CA GLU A 61 3.12 -10.70 -15.18
C GLU A 61 3.84 -9.43 -15.66
N LEU A 62 3.59 -8.28 -15.02
CA LEU A 62 4.27 -7.03 -15.34
C LEU A 62 5.77 -7.10 -15.02
N THR A 63 6.12 -7.60 -13.84
CA THR A 63 7.53 -7.71 -13.44
C THR A 63 8.30 -8.71 -14.29
N GLN A 64 7.66 -9.75 -14.82
CA GLN A 64 8.24 -10.64 -15.82
C GLN A 64 8.36 -9.97 -17.19
N THR A 65 7.33 -9.25 -17.65
CA THR A 65 7.30 -8.62 -18.99
C THR A 65 8.35 -7.52 -19.13
N TYR A 66 8.63 -6.78 -18.06
CA TYR A 66 9.55 -5.65 -18.05
C TYR A 66 10.87 -5.93 -17.32
N ASP A 67 11.18 -7.21 -17.06
CA ASP A 67 12.41 -7.65 -16.41
C ASP A 67 12.73 -6.90 -15.10
N VAL A 68 11.75 -6.81 -14.20
CA VAL A 68 11.89 -6.22 -12.86
C VAL A 68 12.10 -7.34 -11.83
N PRO A 69 13.34 -7.64 -11.41
CA PRO A 69 13.65 -8.92 -10.77
C PRO A 69 13.24 -9.04 -9.30
N ASN A 70 13.27 -7.95 -8.52
CA ASN A 70 13.12 -7.98 -7.06
C ASN A 70 11.96 -7.08 -6.60
N LEU A 71 10.76 -7.39 -7.08
CA LEU A 71 9.52 -6.74 -6.66
C LEU A 71 8.38 -7.78 -6.71
N SER A 72 7.77 -8.08 -5.57
CA SER A 72 6.66 -9.02 -5.45
C SER A 72 5.74 -8.66 -4.28
N ILE A 73 4.56 -9.28 -4.24
CA ILE A 73 3.70 -9.28 -3.05
C ILE A 73 3.84 -10.67 -2.42
N GLY A 74 4.37 -10.71 -1.20
CA GLY A 74 4.93 -11.91 -0.58
C GLY A 74 6.25 -12.33 -1.24
N LEU A 75 6.86 -13.38 -0.72
CA LEU A 75 8.05 -14.02 -1.28
C LEU A 75 7.72 -14.65 -2.63
N LYS A 76 8.61 -14.43 -3.60
CA LYS A 76 8.52 -15.07 -4.91
C LYS A 76 8.83 -16.56 -4.82
N HIS A 77 9.86 -16.92 -4.05
CA HIS A 77 10.23 -18.29 -3.69
C HIS A 77 10.56 -18.37 -2.20
N ALA A 78 10.26 -19.49 -1.56
CA ALA A 78 10.60 -19.72 -0.14
C ALA A 78 12.10 -19.51 0.13
N ASP A 79 12.95 -19.93 -0.81
CA ASP A 79 14.41 -19.83 -0.72
C ASP A 79 14.92 -18.38 -0.81
N ASP A 80 14.09 -17.42 -1.20
CA ASP A 80 14.47 -15.99 -1.19
C ASP A 80 14.45 -15.39 0.22
N ASN A 81 13.97 -16.11 1.25
CA ASN A 81 13.79 -15.57 2.59
C ASN A 81 15.07 -14.96 3.20
N ASP A 82 16.22 -15.59 2.96
CA ASP A 82 17.51 -15.14 3.49
C ASP A 82 18.00 -13.83 2.86
N ARG A 83 17.38 -13.42 1.74
CA ARG A 83 17.67 -12.15 1.07
C ARG A 83 16.84 -10.99 1.63
N VAL A 84 15.85 -11.27 2.48
CA VAL A 84 14.94 -10.27 3.05
C VAL A 84 15.48 -9.76 4.38
N ALA A 85 15.83 -8.47 4.40
CA ALA A 85 16.31 -7.79 5.61
C ALA A 85 15.29 -7.84 6.76
N THR A 86 15.78 -7.90 7.99
CA THR A 86 14.95 -7.80 9.20
C THR A 86 14.46 -6.36 9.37
N ILE A 87 13.15 -6.20 9.56
CA ILE A 87 12.53 -4.91 9.86
C ILE A 87 12.55 -4.71 11.37
N HIS A 88 13.05 -3.56 11.80
CA HIS A 88 13.07 -3.17 13.21
C HIS A 88 12.12 -1.99 13.43
N TYR A 89 11.34 -2.05 14.51
CA TYR A 89 10.60 -0.89 14.98
C TYR A 89 11.59 0.10 15.59
N PRO A 90 11.47 1.41 15.31
CA PRO A 90 12.41 2.39 15.85
C PRO A 90 12.25 2.49 17.37
N GLY A 91 13.37 2.52 18.10
CA GLY A 91 13.39 2.81 19.52
C GLY A 91 13.22 4.31 19.82
N GLU A 92 12.94 4.64 21.08
CA GLU A 92 12.68 6.03 21.51
C GLU A 92 13.77 7.02 21.09
N LEU A 93 15.05 6.66 21.26
CA LEU A 93 16.18 7.51 20.87
C LEU A 93 16.23 7.77 19.36
N GLN A 94 15.83 6.79 18.55
CA GLN A 94 15.80 6.93 17.09
C GLN A 94 14.64 7.83 16.66
N ILE A 95 13.47 7.67 17.28
CA ILE A 95 12.31 8.53 17.06
C ILE A 95 12.64 9.98 17.44
N GLU A 96 13.29 10.19 18.58
CA GLU A 96 13.68 11.53 19.03
C GLU A 96 14.73 12.16 18.10
N ALA A 97 15.74 11.40 17.68
CA ALA A 97 16.74 11.86 16.72
C ALA A 97 16.12 12.24 15.38
N GLU A 98 15.18 11.44 14.89
CA GLU A 98 14.44 11.71 13.67
C GLU A 98 13.54 12.95 13.82
N GLY A 99 12.86 13.11 14.94
CA GLY A 99 12.05 14.31 15.22
C GLY A 99 12.85 15.60 15.30
N ARG A 100 14.11 15.54 15.77
CA ARG A 100 15.04 16.68 15.69
C ARG A 100 15.47 17.01 14.26
N ARG A 101 15.58 15.98 13.40
CA ARG A 101 15.97 16.12 11.99
C ARG A 101 14.83 16.63 11.13
N ASP A 102 13.63 16.10 11.35
CA ASP A 102 12.40 16.39 10.61
C ASP A 102 11.19 16.44 11.57
N PRO A 103 10.88 17.63 12.13
CA PRO A 103 9.75 17.78 13.04
C PRO A 103 8.40 17.48 12.39
N GLU A 104 8.26 17.66 11.06
CA GLU A 104 7.02 17.38 10.35
C GLU A 104 6.79 15.87 10.23
N ALA A 105 7.85 15.09 10.00
CA ALA A 105 7.77 13.62 10.03
C ALA A 105 7.26 13.12 11.39
N LEU A 106 7.80 13.65 12.50
CA LEU A 106 7.33 13.29 13.84
C LEU A 106 5.88 13.74 14.09
N ARG A 107 5.49 14.93 13.62
CA ARG A 107 4.10 15.40 13.73
C ARG A 107 3.14 14.46 13.01
N ARG A 108 3.46 14.03 11.78
CA ARG A 108 2.66 13.08 10.99
C ARG A 108 2.60 11.70 11.63
N TRP A 109 3.71 11.22 12.18
CA TRP A 109 3.76 9.97 12.93
C TRP A 109 2.77 9.99 14.11
N ASN A 110 2.82 11.05 14.92
CA ASN A 110 1.94 11.20 16.08
C ASN A 110 0.46 11.38 15.69
N ALA A 111 0.17 11.98 14.54
CA ALA A 111 -1.20 12.16 14.05
C ALA A 111 -1.92 10.82 13.76
N GLY A 112 -1.15 9.78 13.44
CA GLY A 112 -1.66 8.42 13.25
C GLY A 112 -2.12 7.73 14.54
N ASP A 113 -1.76 8.25 15.72
CA ASP A 113 -2.21 7.71 17.02
C ASP A 113 -3.65 8.14 17.33
N ASN A 114 -4.61 7.58 16.59
CA ASN A 114 -6.04 7.87 16.70
C ASN A 114 -6.88 6.58 16.77
N GLU A 115 -8.17 6.72 17.12
CA GLU A 115 -9.08 5.57 17.30
C GLU A 115 -9.30 4.78 16.00
N HIS A 116 -9.28 5.44 14.84
CA HIS A 116 -9.52 4.79 13.56
C HIS A 116 -8.34 3.91 13.15
N ASN A 117 -7.11 4.38 13.37
CA ASN A 117 -5.90 3.60 13.18
C ASN A 117 -5.84 2.41 14.15
N LYS A 118 -6.17 2.61 15.43
CA LYS A 118 -6.23 1.52 16.43
C LYS A 118 -7.20 0.41 16.02
N ARG A 119 -8.42 0.79 15.62
CA ARG A 119 -9.47 -0.15 15.18
C ARG A 119 -9.06 -0.99 13.95
N LEU A 120 -8.21 -0.44 13.08
CA LEU A 120 -7.64 -1.17 11.96
C LEU A 120 -6.81 -2.35 12.47
N TYR A 121 -5.89 -2.12 13.42
CA TYR A 121 -5.04 -3.18 13.95
C TYR A 121 -5.79 -4.16 14.87
N ASP A 122 -6.88 -3.74 15.52
CA ASP A 122 -7.79 -4.67 16.23
C ASP A 122 -8.44 -5.68 15.27
N THR A 123 -8.67 -5.28 14.02
CA THR A 123 -9.24 -6.16 12.99
C THR A 123 -8.20 -7.16 12.47
N TRP A 124 -6.91 -6.80 12.52
CA TRP A 124 -5.77 -7.49 11.94
C TRP A 124 -4.64 -7.69 12.98
N PRO A 125 -4.88 -8.39 14.10
CA PRO A 125 -3.98 -8.38 15.26
C PRO A 125 -2.64 -9.08 15.04
N TRP A 126 -2.49 -9.82 13.94
CA TRP A 126 -1.27 -10.51 13.52
C TRP A 126 -0.42 -9.69 12.53
N ILE A 127 -0.74 -8.40 12.36
CA ILE A 127 0.04 -7.44 11.59
C ILE A 127 0.76 -6.49 12.55
N THR A 128 1.99 -6.84 12.89
CA THR A 128 2.93 -5.98 13.63
C THR A 128 4.29 -5.95 12.93
N THR A 129 5.19 -5.05 13.34
CA THR A 129 6.55 -5.02 12.81
C THR A 129 7.31 -6.33 13.03
N LYS A 130 7.06 -7.01 14.15
CA LYS A 130 7.64 -8.33 14.42
C LYS A 130 7.11 -9.39 13.46
N ASP A 131 5.82 -9.33 13.15
CA ASP A 131 5.15 -10.30 12.30
C ASP A 131 5.67 -10.28 10.85
N TYR A 132 6.08 -9.13 10.31
CA TYR A 132 6.71 -9.06 8.97
C TYR A 132 8.04 -9.82 8.87
N ASN A 133 8.69 -10.12 10.00
CA ASN A 133 9.92 -10.90 10.03
C ASN A 133 9.68 -12.42 10.08
N SER A 134 8.44 -12.87 10.27
CA SER A 134 8.12 -14.30 10.24
C SER A 134 8.15 -14.84 8.82
N PHE A 135 8.82 -15.97 8.62
CA PHE A 135 8.84 -16.66 7.34
C PHE A 135 7.44 -16.95 6.79
N ASP A 136 6.54 -17.49 7.64
CA ASP A 136 5.17 -17.81 7.24
C ASP A 136 4.40 -16.58 6.77
N ASN A 137 4.65 -15.41 7.37
CA ASN A 137 3.99 -14.16 6.97
C ASN A 137 4.58 -13.59 5.68
N ARG A 138 5.89 -13.76 5.46
CA ARG A 138 6.53 -13.35 4.21
C ARG A 138 6.02 -14.16 3.01
N LEU A 139 5.49 -15.37 3.22
CA LEU A 139 4.84 -16.15 2.17
C LEU A 139 3.43 -15.64 1.81
N ILE A 140 2.81 -14.78 2.63
CA ILE A 140 1.44 -14.32 2.40
C ILE A 140 1.42 -13.26 1.28
N PRO A 141 0.69 -13.49 0.17
CA PRO A 141 0.61 -12.56 -0.94
C PRO A 141 -0.44 -11.45 -0.71
N MET A 142 -0.44 -10.82 0.47
CA MET A 142 -1.41 -9.78 0.82
C MET A 142 -1.06 -8.44 0.14
N PRO A 143 -1.92 -7.93 -0.76
CA PRO A 143 -1.58 -6.83 -1.68
C PRO A 143 -1.43 -5.45 -1.02
N SER A 144 -1.83 -5.29 0.25
CA SER A 144 -1.80 -3.97 0.91
C SER A 144 -0.47 -3.65 1.59
N ASN A 145 0.22 -4.65 2.17
CA ASN A 145 1.37 -4.41 3.06
C ASN A 145 2.42 -5.53 3.09
N MET A 146 2.30 -6.57 2.26
CA MET A 146 3.29 -7.66 2.18
C MET A 146 4.22 -7.52 0.96
N GLY A 147 4.39 -6.31 0.43
CA GLY A 147 5.34 -6.07 -0.66
C GLY A 147 6.78 -6.37 -0.24
N ILE A 148 7.50 -7.14 -1.04
CA ILE A 148 8.92 -7.42 -0.85
C ILE A 148 9.66 -6.95 -2.11
N GLY A 149 10.68 -6.10 -1.91
CA GLY A 149 11.51 -5.65 -3.01
C GLY A 149 12.73 -4.88 -2.55
N ASN A 150 13.47 -4.35 -3.52
CA ASN A 150 14.61 -3.46 -3.26
C ASN A 150 14.47 -2.14 -4.02
N ALA A 151 15.25 -1.15 -3.58
CA ALA A 151 15.21 0.20 -4.14
C ALA A 151 15.43 0.22 -5.66
N ARG A 152 16.30 -0.65 -6.19
CA ARG A 152 16.60 -0.73 -7.63
C ARG A 152 15.39 -1.18 -8.44
N SER A 153 14.75 -2.29 -8.07
CA SER A 153 13.60 -2.82 -8.79
C SER A 153 12.36 -1.95 -8.62
N LEU A 154 12.17 -1.33 -7.46
CA LEU A 154 11.11 -0.35 -7.27
C LEU A 154 11.34 0.88 -8.17
N ALA A 155 12.56 1.45 -8.19
CA ALA A 155 12.89 2.57 -9.07
C ALA A 155 12.73 2.21 -10.56
N GLN A 156 13.16 1.02 -10.98
CA GLN A 156 12.95 0.52 -12.34
C GLN A 156 11.47 0.48 -12.71
N PHE A 157 10.62 -0.10 -11.85
CA PHE A 157 9.18 -0.17 -12.07
C PHE A 157 8.55 1.22 -12.19
N HIS A 158 8.95 2.14 -11.31
CA HIS A 158 8.50 3.54 -11.37
C HIS A 158 9.02 4.30 -12.60
N SER A 159 10.21 3.99 -13.11
CA SER A 159 10.73 4.59 -14.36
C SER A 159 9.83 4.24 -15.53
N LEU A 160 9.34 3.00 -15.60
CA LEU A 160 8.42 2.57 -16.66
C LEU A 160 7.09 3.33 -16.62
N LEU A 161 6.59 3.62 -15.42
CA LEU A 161 5.43 4.50 -15.20
C LEU A 161 5.71 5.92 -15.67
N ALA A 162 6.83 6.52 -15.27
CA ALA A 162 7.20 7.89 -15.60
C ALA A 162 7.48 8.09 -17.10
N GLU A 163 8.07 7.09 -17.75
CA GLU A 163 8.39 7.07 -19.18
C GLU A 163 7.20 6.66 -20.06
N ARG A 164 6.01 6.46 -19.47
CA ARG A 164 4.78 6.06 -20.16
C ARG A 164 4.88 4.76 -20.95
N LYS A 165 5.66 3.79 -20.45
CA LYS A 165 5.94 2.54 -21.15
C LYS A 165 4.91 1.44 -20.92
N ILE A 166 4.12 1.53 -19.85
CA ILE A 166 3.23 0.43 -19.42
C ILE A 166 1.76 0.67 -19.76
N PHE A 167 1.27 1.89 -19.58
CA PHE A 167 -0.17 2.18 -19.60
C PHE A 167 -0.59 3.07 -20.77
N SER A 168 -1.89 3.08 -21.06
CA SER A 168 -2.45 3.91 -22.13
C SER A 168 -2.48 5.39 -21.76
N GLU A 169 -2.54 6.27 -22.76
CA GLU A 169 -2.77 7.71 -22.53
C GLU A 169 -4.04 8.00 -21.70
N GLY A 170 -5.07 7.16 -21.86
CA GLY A 170 -6.29 7.25 -21.06
C GLY A 170 -6.02 7.02 -19.56
N PHE A 171 -5.12 6.10 -19.20
CA PHE A 171 -4.68 5.95 -17.81
C PHE A 171 -3.97 7.21 -17.32
N TYR A 172 -2.99 7.72 -18.09
CA TYR A 172 -2.20 8.87 -17.68
C TYR A 172 -3.05 10.13 -17.46
N LYS A 173 -4.08 10.34 -18.27
CA LYS A 173 -5.04 11.43 -18.09
C LYS A 173 -5.73 11.42 -16.70
N HIS A 174 -5.96 10.24 -16.13
CA HIS A 174 -6.53 10.10 -14.77
C HIS A 174 -5.45 10.12 -13.69
N PHE A 175 -4.22 9.76 -14.04
CA PHE A 175 -3.09 9.62 -13.12
C PHE A 175 -2.36 10.93 -12.83
N GLU A 176 -2.44 11.92 -13.73
CA GLU A 176 -1.67 13.16 -13.62
C GLU A 176 -2.16 14.13 -12.53
N GLN A 177 -3.41 14.01 -12.10
CA GLN A 177 -4.00 14.91 -11.12
C GLN A 177 -4.60 14.13 -9.95
N PRO A 178 -4.49 14.66 -8.72
CA PRO A 178 -5.19 14.11 -7.59
C PRO A 178 -6.71 14.17 -7.79
N VAL A 179 -7.43 13.21 -7.19
CA VAL A 179 -8.90 13.22 -7.10
C VAL A 179 -9.35 14.00 -5.86
N LEU A 180 -8.56 13.91 -4.79
CA LEU A 180 -8.74 14.63 -3.54
C LEU A 180 -7.54 15.56 -3.37
N GLU A 181 -7.79 16.85 -3.20
CA GLU A 181 -6.77 17.88 -2.96
C GLU A 181 -6.90 18.41 -1.55
N ASP A 182 -5.82 18.35 -0.78
CA ASP A 182 -5.73 18.83 0.61
C ASP A 182 -6.88 18.34 1.51
N GLU A 183 -7.32 17.09 1.28
CA GLU A 183 -8.47 16.51 1.98
C GLU A 183 -8.02 15.83 3.27
N PHE A 184 -8.67 16.18 4.39
CA PHE A 184 -8.35 15.59 5.69
C PHE A 184 -8.71 14.10 5.71
N ASP A 185 -7.76 13.25 6.09
CA ASP A 185 -7.98 11.83 6.24
C ASP A 185 -7.97 11.43 7.71
N HIS A 186 -9.10 10.88 8.16
CA HIS A 186 -9.38 10.57 9.56
C HIS A 186 -8.51 9.43 10.11
N VAL A 187 -7.95 8.56 9.25
CA VAL A 187 -7.12 7.44 9.70
C VAL A 187 -5.65 7.86 9.86
N ILE A 188 -5.14 8.71 8.96
CA ILE A 188 -3.76 9.21 9.06
C ILE A 188 -3.62 10.47 9.93
N GLY A 189 -4.71 11.23 10.10
CA GLY A 189 -4.76 12.41 10.98
C GLY A 189 -4.22 13.70 10.37
N TYR A 190 -4.10 13.79 9.04
CA TYR A 190 -3.70 15.00 8.33
C TYR A 190 -4.26 15.04 6.90
N ALA A 191 -4.20 16.22 6.28
CA ALA A 191 -4.63 16.44 4.91
C ALA A 191 -3.62 15.87 3.92
N GLU A 192 -4.13 15.27 2.84
CA GLU A 192 -3.33 14.62 1.81
C GLU A 192 -3.96 14.84 0.43
N ASN A 193 -3.12 14.75 -0.61
CA ASN A 193 -3.60 14.76 -1.99
C ASN A 193 -3.59 13.31 -2.49
N LYS A 194 -4.74 12.77 -2.92
CA LYS A 194 -4.88 11.33 -3.24
C LYS A 194 -5.64 11.11 -4.55
N GLY A 195 -5.31 10.04 -5.26
CA GLY A 195 -6.04 9.64 -6.47
C GLY A 195 -5.65 8.25 -6.91
N TYR A 196 -6.65 7.41 -7.21
CA TYR A 196 -6.47 6.09 -7.84
C TYR A 196 -5.39 5.17 -7.21
N GLY A 197 -5.21 5.24 -5.88
CA GLY A 197 -4.21 4.45 -5.15
C GLY A 197 -2.85 5.12 -4.95
N TYR A 198 -2.71 6.39 -5.34
CA TYR A 198 -1.48 7.17 -5.23
C TYR A 198 -1.69 8.40 -4.35
N GLN A 199 -0.61 8.82 -3.70
CA GLN A 199 -0.51 10.11 -3.04
C GLN A 199 0.22 11.10 -3.96
N PHE A 200 -0.12 12.37 -3.86
CA PHE A 200 0.42 13.42 -4.71
C PHE A 200 1.16 14.43 -3.86
N THR A 201 2.39 14.72 -4.25
CA THR A 201 3.20 15.75 -3.60
C THR A 201 3.53 16.83 -4.61
N LYS A 202 3.44 18.10 -4.18
CA LYS A 202 3.87 19.22 -4.99
C LYS A 202 5.39 19.23 -5.01
N ASN A 203 5.98 19.16 -6.20
CA ASN A 203 7.42 19.28 -6.33
C ASN A 203 7.82 20.75 -6.07
N PRO A 204 8.62 21.06 -5.04
CA PRO A 204 8.98 22.46 -4.75
C PRO A 204 9.86 23.10 -5.84
N LYS A 205 10.40 22.30 -6.77
CA LYS A 205 11.27 22.73 -7.87
C LYS A 205 10.57 22.75 -9.23
N VAL A 206 9.35 22.23 -9.36
CA VAL A 206 8.61 22.15 -10.63
C VAL A 206 7.14 22.43 -10.34
N SER A 207 6.49 23.31 -11.11
CA SER A 207 5.09 23.73 -10.87
C SER A 207 4.04 22.62 -11.01
N ALA A 208 4.42 21.42 -11.46
CA ALA A 208 3.53 20.27 -11.62
C ALA A 208 3.59 19.35 -10.39
N SER A 209 2.43 18.90 -9.93
CA SER A 209 2.27 17.80 -8.99
C SER A 209 2.90 16.54 -9.56
N SER A 210 3.80 15.91 -8.81
CA SER A 210 4.29 14.56 -9.12
C SER A 210 3.63 13.58 -8.15
N GLY A 211 3.00 12.54 -8.67
CA GLY A 211 2.54 11.42 -7.84
C GLY A 211 3.75 10.75 -7.17
N SER A 212 3.71 10.60 -5.85
CA SER A 212 4.65 9.79 -5.09
C SER A 212 3.92 8.58 -4.52
N ILE A 213 4.53 7.39 -4.61
CA ILE A 213 4.11 6.24 -3.79
C ILE A 213 4.99 6.23 -2.54
N GLY A 214 4.40 6.10 -1.36
CA GLY A 214 5.06 5.73 -0.11
C GLY A 214 4.13 6.05 1.08
N TYR A 215 3.91 5.22 2.08
CA TYR A 215 4.47 3.93 2.51
C TYR A 215 3.37 3.12 3.20
#